data_AF-A0A3S5A8A0-F1
#
_entry.id   AF-A0A3S5A8A0-F1
#
_cell.length_a   1.000
_cell.length_b   1.000
_cell.length_c   1.000
_cell.angle_alpha   90.00
_cell.angle_beta   90.00
_cell.angle_gamma   90.00
#
_symmetry.space_group_name_H-M   'P 1'
#
loop_
_entity.id
_entity.type
_entity.pdbx_description
1 polymer ?
#
loop_
_entity_poly.entity_id
_entity_poly.type
_entity_poly.pdbx_seq_one_letter_code
_entity_poly.pdbx_strand_id
1 'polypeptide(L)'
;MLSPTALEVSWRAAKERYEELRYYKLTWQPAMKEGRRTSSGEMEEPVSTSILFDKAGERSKNVPVDETNPTKLYVVPISDLQPDVTYQVSVAAANPQGVGPAYRFPIVKTTSDGFAGSGRRGIF
;
A
#
# COMPACT_ATOMS: atom_id res chain seq x y z
N MET A 1 -11.69 -5.18 -1.49
CA MET A 1 -12.29 -4.11 -2.32
C MET A 1 -11.50 -2.83 -2.08
N LEU A 2 -11.22 -2.03 -3.11
CA LEU A 2 -10.54 -0.75 -2.95
C LEU A 2 -11.55 0.27 -2.40
N SER A 3 -11.23 0.87 -1.25
CA SER A 3 -12.01 1.95 -0.63
C SER A 3 -11.29 3.28 -0.88
N PRO A 4 -12.00 4.44 -0.84
CA PRO A 4 -11.36 5.74 -0.95
C PRO A 4 -10.34 5.98 0.18
N THR A 5 -10.53 5.36 1.33
CA THR A 5 -9.71 5.60 2.52
C THR A 5 -9.14 4.32 3.13
N ALA A 6 -9.32 3.17 2.47
CA ALA A 6 -8.83 1.90 2.99
C ALA A 6 -8.34 0.92 1.91
N LEU A 7 -7.35 0.13 2.31
CA LEU A 7 -6.82 -1.00 1.54
C LEU A 7 -6.83 -2.24 2.41
N GLU A 8 -7.23 -3.37 1.83
CA GLU A 8 -7.09 -4.68 2.49
C GLU A 8 -5.83 -5.36 1.96
N VAL A 9 -4.95 -5.75 2.88
CA VAL A 9 -3.67 -6.38 2.54
C VAL A 9 -3.63 -7.76 3.15
N SER A 10 -3.28 -8.76 2.35
CA SER A 10 -3.18 -10.13 2.80
C SER A 10 -1.84 -10.77 2.46
N TRP A 11 -1.27 -11.52 3.39
CA TRP A 11 -0.06 -12.32 3.17
C TRP A 11 -0.12 -13.62 3.98
N ARG A 12 0.62 -14.63 3.52
CA ARG A 12 0.81 -15.87 4.27
C ARG A 12 1.95 -15.72 5.25
N ALA A 13 1.84 -16.44 6.37
CA ALA A 13 2.95 -16.65 7.28
C ALA A 13 4.24 -17.08 6.55
N ALA A 14 5.38 -16.62 7.05
CA ALA A 14 6.68 -17.07 6.56
C ALA A 14 6.83 -18.57 6.79
N LYS A 15 7.33 -19.29 5.77
CA LYS A 15 7.56 -20.73 5.84
C LYS A 15 8.79 -21.11 6.67
N GLU A 16 9.75 -20.20 6.77
CA GLU A 16 11.03 -20.42 7.44
C GLU A 16 11.15 -19.58 8.71
N ARG A 17 11.85 -20.14 9.70
CA ARG A 17 12.16 -19.48 10.99
C ARG A 17 10.94 -18.87 11.68
N TYR A 18 9.76 -19.48 11.49
CA TYR A 18 8.50 -18.99 12.03
C TYR A 18 8.53 -18.82 13.54
N GLU A 19 9.17 -19.77 14.24
CA GLU A 19 9.32 -19.80 15.71
C GLU A 19 10.17 -18.63 16.25
N GLU A 20 11.03 -18.06 15.41
CA GLU A 20 11.84 -16.89 15.75
C GLU A 20 11.08 -15.59 15.55
N LEU A 21 9.98 -15.60 14.77
CA LEU A 21 9.21 -14.41 14.48
C LEU A 21 8.43 -13.94 15.70
N ARG A 22 8.26 -12.62 15.82
CA ARG A 22 7.42 -12.01 16.85
C ARG A 22 6.29 -11.21 16.24
N TYR A 23 6.57 -10.49 15.15
CA TYR A 23 5.57 -9.72 14.43
C TYR A 23 5.97 -9.53 12.96
N TYR A 24 4.99 -9.19 12.14
CA TYR A 24 5.22 -8.62 10.82
C TYR A 24 5.17 -7.09 10.93
N LYS A 25 6.15 -6.41 10.36
CA LYS A 25 6.14 -4.96 10.17
C LYS A 25 5.50 -4.67 8.81
N LEU A 26 4.26 -4.20 8.82
CA LEU A 26 3.56 -3.68 7.65
C LEU A 26 3.90 -2.20 7.50
N THR A 27 4.34 -1.76 6.33
CA THR A 27 4.60 -0.36 6.03
C THR A 27 3.87 0.06 4.76
N TRP A 28 3.46 1.33 4.71
CA TRP A 28 2.86 1.92 3.52
C TRP A 28 3.29 3.37 3.40
N GLN A 29 3.49 3.83 2.16
CA GLN A 29 3.92 5.19 1.85
C GLN A 29 3.24 5.68 0.57
N PRO A 30 2.83 6.96 0.50
CA PRO A 30 2.21 7.53 -0.69
C PRO A 30 3.26 7.80 -1.76
N ALA A 31 2.86 7.73 -3.03
CA ALA A 31 3.62 8.27 -4.13
C ALA A 31 3.66 9.80 -4.03
N MET A 32 4.79 10.40 -4.37
CA MET A 32 4.88 11.84 -4.56
C MET A 32 3.92 12.23 -5.68
N LYS A 33 3.11 13.27 -5.47
CA LYS A 33 2.38 13.90 -6.57
C LYS A 33 3.43 14.43 -7.54
N GLU A 34 3.47 13.89 -8.75
CA GLU A 34 4.37 14.34 -9.79
C GLU A 34 4.19 15.84 -9.97
N GLY A 35 5.18 16.62 -9.54
CA GLY A 35 5.23 18.04 -9.83
C GLY A 35 5.40 18.16 -11.33
N ARG A 36 4.30 18.45 -12.03
CA ARG A 36 4.22 18.72 -13.47
C ARG A 36 5.44 19.52 -13.93
N ARG A 37 6.46 18.85 -14.47
CA ARG A 37 7.48 19.51 -15.27
C ARG A 37 6.91 19.60 -16.68
N THR A 38 6.17 20.67 -16.95
CA THR A 38 6.01 21.15 -18.31
C THR A 38 7.38 21.64 -18.78
N SER A 39 8.13 20.81 -19.49
CA SER A 39 8.97 21.33 -20.57
C SER A 39 8.19 21.08 -21.86
N SER A 40 7.68 22.17 -22.40
CA SER A 40 7.12 22.25 -23.74
C SER A 40 8.09 21.65 -24.76
N GLY A 41 7.60 20.74 -25.60
CA GLY A 41 8.25 20.37 -26.85
C GLY A 41 8.68 18.90 -26.94
N GLU A 42 7.93 18.17 -27.75
CA GLU A 42 8.39 17.08 -28.64
C GLU A 42 8.51 15.63 -28.09
N MET A 43 7.69 14.79 -28.72
CA MET A 43 7.73 13.33 -28.90
C MET A 43 7.51 12.43 -27.67
N GLU A 44 6.33 11.81 -27.62
CA GLU A 44 5.91 10.82 -26.61
C GLU A 44 6.67 9.49 -26.77
N GLU A 45 7.86 9.40 -26.19
CA GLU A 45 8.39 8.11 -25.71
C GLU A 45 7.57 7.72 -24.46
N PRO A 46 7.23 6.42 -24.25
CA PRO A 46 6.54 6.01 -23.03
C PRO A 46 7.46 6.31 -21.86
N VAL A 47 7.20 7.43 -21.17
CA VAL A 47 7.96 7.84 -20.01
C VAL A 47 7.86 6.68 -19.03
N SER A 48 8.98 6.01 -18.77
CA SER A 48 9.08 5.10 -17.63
C SER A 48 8.96 5.98 -16.40
N THR A 49 7.72 6.27 -16.00
CA THR A 49 7.39 7.11 -14.85
C THR A 49 7.91 6.38 -13.64
N SER A 50 9.14 6.70 -13.24
CA SER A 50 9.73 6.22 -12.00
C SER A 50 8.91 6.81 -10.87
N ILE A 51 7.96 6.03 -10.35
CA ILE A 51 7.11 6.48 -9.24
C ILE A 51 8.01 6.69 -8.03
N LEU A 52 8.16 7.95 -7.62
CA LEU A 52 8.85 8.32 -6.40
C LEU A 52 7.88 8.20 -5.23
N PHE A 53 8.36 7.63 -4.12
CA PHE A 53 7.56 7.49 -2.90
C PHE A 53 8.05 8.45 -1.83
N ASP A 54 7.10 9.12 -1.18
CA ASP A 54 7.39 10.05 -0.10
C ASP A 54 7.68 9.30 1.20
N LYS A 55 8.95 9.29 1.60
CA LYS A 55 9.41 8.70 2.86
C LYS A 55 8.87 9.42 4.10
N ALA A 56 8.56 10.72 4.01
CA ALA A 56 7.96 11.44 5.14
C ALA A 56 6.50 11.00 5.38
N GLY A 57 5.83 10.57 4.32
CA GLY A 57 4.49 9.98 4.36
C GLY A 57 4.45 8.51 4.80
N GLU A 58 5.60 7.88 5.09
CA GLU A 58 5.63 6.47 5.52
C GLU A 58 4.89 6.28 6.85
N ARG A 59 4.10 5.22 6.92
CA ARG A 59 3.40 4.76 8.10
C ARG A 59 3.65 3.27 8.27
N SER A 60 3.53 2.79 9.50
CA SER A 60 3.74 1.37 9.80
C SER A 60 2.82 0.85 10.88
N LYS A 61 2.59 -0.47 10.86
CA LYS A 61 1.81 -1.21 11.83
C LYS A 61 2.50 -2.54 12.12
N ASN A 62 2.64 -2.88 13.39
CA ASN A 62 3.12 -4.19 13.81
C ASN A 62 1.93 -5.15 13.92
N VAL A 63 2.05 -6.31 13.29
CA VAL A 63 1.02 -7.35 13.28
C VAL A 63 1.59 -8.57 13.99
N PRO A 64 1.08 -8.94 15.18
CA PRO A 64 1.63 -10.05 15.96
C PRO A 64 1.49 -11.36 15.19
N VAL A 65 2.51 -12.20 15.32
CA VAL A 65 2.49 -13.55 14.74
C VAL A 65 1.58 -14.45 15.57
N ASP A 66 0.83 -15.30 14.90
CA ASP A 66 0.03 -16.34 15.53
C ASP A 66 0.87 -17.61 15.72
N GLU A 67 1.53 -17.73 16.86
CA GLU A 67 2.45 -18.84 17.14
C GLU A 67 1.81 -20.23 16.98
N THR A 68 0.48 -20.33 17.06
CA THR A 68 -0.28 -21.58 16.95
C THR A 68 -0.64 -21.97 15.51
N ASN A 69 -0.49 -21.06 14.55
CA ASN A 69 -0.86 -21.31 13.15
C ASN A 69 0.20 -20.79 12.17
N PRO A 70 1.24 -21.60 11.88
CA PRO A 70 2.31 -21.25 10.94
C PRO A 70 1.88 -21.18 9.47
N THR A 71 0.63 -21.52 9.17
CA THR A 71 0.06 -21.45 7.81
C THR A 71 -0.98 -20.33 7.66
N LYS A 72 -1.15 -19.52 8.71
CA LYS A 72 -2.16 -18.47 8.77
C LYS A 72 -2.04 -17.51 7.58
N LEU A 73 -3.19 -17.23 6.98
CA LEU A 73 -3.38 -16.11 6.09
C LEU A 73 -3.71 -14.88 6.95
N TYR A 74 -2.82 -13.90 6.96
CA TYR A 74 -3.08 -12.61 7.57
C TYR A 74 -3.89 -11.78 6.58
N VAL A 75 -4.94 -11.14 7.07
CA VAL A 75 -5.75 -10.16 6.33
C VAL A 75 -5.86 -8.94 7.23
N VAL A 76 -5.27 -7.83 6.81
CA VAL A 76 -5.16 -6.62 7.62
C VAL A 76 -5.69 -5.42 6.85
N PRO A 77 -6.70 -4.70 7.39
CA PRO A 77 -7.12 -3.44 6.85
C PRO A 77 -6.10 -2.35 7.20
N ILE A 78 -5.72 -1.56 6.20
CA ILE A 78 -5.05 -0.27 6.33
C ILE A 78 -6.13 0.79 6.13
N SER A 79 -6.34 1.63 7.14
CA SER A 79 -7.34 2.69 7.15
C SER A 79 -6.68 4.07 7.12
N ASP A 80 -7.51 5.12 7.10
CA ASP A 80 -7.08 6.53 7.16
C ASP A 80 -6.16 6.94 6.01
N LEU A 81 -6.34 6.30 4.86
CA LEU A 81 -5.64 6.64 3.62
C LEU A 81 -6.30 7.84 2.95
N GLN A 82 -5.50 8.60 2.21
CA GLN A 82 -6.02 9.70 1.40
C GLN A 82 -6.68 9.13 0.14
N PRO A 83 -7.83 9.68 -0.28
CA PRO A 83 -8.47 9.32 -1.53
C PRO A 83 -7.65 9.80 -2.73
N ASP A 84 -7.78 9.07 -3.85
CA ASP A 84 -7.07 9.35 -5.10
C ASP A 84 -5.53 9.41 -4.96
N VAL A 85 -4.97 8.63 -4.03
CA VAL A 85 -3.53 8.56 -3.77
C VAL A 85 -3.00 7.16 -4.07
N THR A 86 -1.88 7.12 -4.77
CA THR A 86 -1.13 5.90 -5.05
C THR A 86 -0.24 5.55 -3.87
N TYR A 87 -0.27 4.29 -3.41
CA TYR A 87 0.50 3.78 -2.28
C TYR A 87 1.39 2.60 -2.68
N GLN A 88 2.56 2.54 -2.05
CA GLN A 88 3.37 1.33 -1.99
C GLN A 88 3.26 0.73 -0.61
N VAL A 89 2.92 -0.56 -0.56
CA VAL A 89 2.81 -1.34 0.67
C VAL A 89 3.96 -2.36 0.70
N SER A 90 4.54 -2.58 1.88
CA SER A 90 5.49 -3.66 2.09
C SER A 90 5.30 -4.35 3.43
N VAL A 91 5.67 -5.61 3.50
CA VAL A 91 5.62 -6.41 4.73
C VAL A 91 6.98 -7.06 4.96
N ALA A 92 7.50 -6.97 6.17
CA ALA A 92 8.75 -7.62 6.56
C ALA A 92 8.53 -8.40 7.86
N ALA A 93 9.12 -9.59 7.94
CA ALA A 93 9.12 -10.37 9.18
C ALA A 93 10.13 -9.80 10.17
N ALA A 94 9.79 -9.74 11.45
CA ALA A 94 10.65 -9.16 12.47
C ALA A 94 10.76 -10.05 13.71
N ASN A 95 11.98 -10.08 14.26
CA ASN A 95 12.33 -10.76 15.51
C ASN A 95 13.19 -9.81 16.38
N PRO A 96 13.60 -10.20 17.60
CA PRO A 96 14.45 -9.37 18.45
C PRO A 96 15.82 -9.02 17.84
N GLN A 97 16.29 -9.78 16.84
CA GLN A 97 17.56 -9.53 16.15
C GLN A 97 17.42 -8.47 15.04
N GLY A 98 16.21 -8.21 14.56
CA GLY A 98 15.94 -7.16 13.58
C GLY A 98 14.78 -7.46 12.65
N VAL A 99 14.76 -6.72 11.54
CA VAL A 99 13.75 -6.84 10.48
C VAL A 99 14.40 -7.55 9.28
N GLY A 100 13.77 -8.62 8.84
CA GLY A 100 14.18 -9.39 7.67
C GLY A 100 13.85 -8.70 6.34
N PRO A 101 14.00 -9.43 5.21
CA PRO A 101 13.68 -8.89 3.90
C PRO A 101 12.20 -8.50 3.79
N ALA A 102 11.94 -7.36 3.14
CA ALA A 102 10.60 -6.87 2.90
C ALA A 102 10.07 -7.37 1.56
N TYR A 103 8.87 -7.94 1.58
CA TYR A 103 8.08 -8.18 0.39
C TYR A 103 7.29 -6.92 0.03
N ARG A 104 7.41 -6.45 -1.21
CA ARG A 104 6.67 -5.28 -1.71
C ARG A 104 5.46 -5.74 -2.53
N PHE A 105 4.30 -5.22 -2.19
CA PHE A 105 3.08 -5.46 -2.96
C PHE A 105 3.10 -4.64 -4.26
N PRO A 106 2.27 -5.03 -5.25
CA PRO A 106 1.94 -4.15 -6.36
C PRO A 106 1.47 -2.78 -5.86
N ILE A 107 1.81 -1.74 -6.62
CA ILE A 107 1.40 -0.38 -6.33
C ILE A 107 -0.13 -0.29 -6.50
N VAL A 108 -0.81 0.33 -5.54
CA VAL A 108 -2.27 0.42 -5.49
C VAL A 108 -2.71 1.86 -5.33
N LYS A 109 -3.73 2.27 -6.08
CA LYS A 109 -4.34 3.59 -5.98
C LYS A 109 -5.67 3.50 -5.25
N THR A 110 -5.89 4.35 -4.24
CA THR A 110 -7.20 4.49 -3.59
C THR A 110 -8.20 5.12 -4.54
N THR A 111 -9.48 4.79 -4.38
CA THR A 111 -10.52 5.43 -5.21
C THR A 111 -10.67 6.90 -4.82
N SER A 112 -11.21 7.72 -5.71
CA SER A 112 -11.63 9.07 -5.35
C SER A 112 -12.75 9.02 -4.32
N ASP A 113 -12.77 9.97 -3.38
CA ASP A 113 -13.86 10.18 -2.41
C ASP A 113 -15.09 10.83 -3.07
N GLY A 114 -15.53 10.22 -4.18
CA GLY A 114 -16.55 10.77 -5.04
C GLY A 114 -17.83 10.99 -4.25
N PHE A 115 -18.19 12.27 -4.06
CA PHE A 115 -19.55 12.68 -3.75
C PHE A 115 -20.51 11.87 -4.61
N ALA A 116 -21.27 10.97 -3.99
CA ALA A 116 -22.53 10.50 -4.52
C ALA A 116 -23.47 11.72 -4.58
N GLY A 117 -23.41 12.48 -5.68
CA GLY A 117 -24.07 13.78 -5.76
C GLY A 117 -24.42 14.17 -7.19
N SER A 118 -25.67 13.87 -7.57
CA SER A 118 -26.40 14.36 -8.73
C SER A 118 -26.16 13.64 -10.06
N GLY A 119 -26.82 12.49 -10.20
CA GLY A 119 -27.43 12.13 -11.47
C GLY A 119 -28.44 13.20 -11.87
N ARG A 120 -28.02 14.18 -12.69
CA ARG A 120 -28.97 14.99 -13.44
C ARG A 120 -29.65 14.07 -14.45
N ARG A 121 -30.91 13.72 -14.12
CA ARG A 121 -31.92 13.14 -15.00
C ARG A 121 -31.80 13.77 -16.40
N GLY A 122 -31.36 12.99 -17.38
CA GLY A 122 -31.74 13.21 -18.77
C GLY A 122 -33.24 12.92 -18.86
N ILE A 123 -34.03 13.97 -19.03
CA ILE A 123 -35.43 13.88 -19.41
C ILE A 123 -35.45 13.42 -20.88
N PHE A 124 -36.20 12.36 -21.18
CA PHE A 124 -36.54 11.96 -22.56
C PHE A 124 -37.54 12.94 -23.16
#